data_AF-A0AAV8P3G9-F1
#
_entry.id   AF-A0AAV8P3G9-F1
#
_cell.length_a   1.000
_cell.length_b   1.000
_cell.length_c   1.000
_cell.angle_alpha   90.00
_cell.angle_beta   90.00
_cell.angle_gamma   90.00
#
_symmetry.space_group_name_H-M   'P 1'
#
loop_
_entity.id
_entity.type
_entity.pdbx_description
1 polymer ?
#
loop_
_entity_poly.entity_id
_entity_poly.type
_entity_poly.pdbx_seq_one_letter_code
_entity_poly.pdbx_strand_id
1 'polypeptide(L)'
;MAELGEEPHAIPRVVAVLSTTLERLAERNNAVDRPLALHHRASAFHGLTKPAISVRSYLERIFRYANCSPSCYVVAYIYLDRFLWRHPAVFLDSFNVHRFLITSVLTAVKFMDDIYYNNAYFAKVGGISLMEMNYLEVDFLFGVGFELNVTPVIFSSYCSTLEREMYLESPASPPRLHGCLTEEEPSSCQQKQQQLAV
;
A
#
# COMPACT_ATOMS: atom_id res chain seq x y z
N MET A 1 22.43 2.83 -30.27
CA MET A 1 21.61 1.91 -29.46
C MET A 1 20.47 2.74 -28.92
N ALA A 2 19.24 2.37 -29.24
CA ALA A 2 18.06 3.24 -29.09
C ALA A 2 17.77 3.54 -27.62
N GLU A 3 17.68 4.83 -27.30
CA GLU A 3 17.08 5.30 -26.04
C GLU A 3 15.58 5.05 -26.12
N LEU A 4 15.09 4.05 -25.38
CA LEU A 4 13.68 3.91 -25.09
C LEU A 4 13.35 4.99 -24.06
N GLY A 5 12.69 6.05 -24.53
CA GLY A 5 12.05 7.02 -23.64
C GLY A 5 11.05 6.30 -22.75
N GLU A 6 11.36 6.21 -21.46
CA GLU A 6 10.39 5.77 -20.47
C GLU A 6 9.33 6.87 -20.36
N GLU A 7 8.14 6.59 -20.91
CA GLU A 7 6.92 7.33 -20.56
C GLU A 7 6.83 7.40 -19.02
N PRO A 8 6.42 8.55 -18.44
CA PRO A 8 6.28 8.66 -16.99
C PRO A 8 5.29 7.60 -16.52
N HIS A 9 5.79 6.52 -15.93
CA HIS A 9 4.97 5.42 -15.47
C HIS A 9 4.03 5.97 -14.40
N ALA A 10 2.74 6.05 -14.75
CA ALA A 10 1.72 6.49 -13.84
C ALA A 10 1.83 5.65 -12.56
N ILE A 11 1.96 6.31 -11.40
CA ILE A 11 2.15 5.62 -10.13
C ILE A 11 0.97 4.66 -9.92
N PRO A 12 1.23 3.34 -9.78
CA PRO A 12 0.17 2.37 -9.59
C PRO A 12 -0.64 2.69 -8.35
N ARG A 13 -1.95 2.48 -8.43
CA ARG A 13 -2.88 2.77 -7.34
C ARG A 13 -2.48 2.04 -6.04
N VAL A 14 -1.95 0.82 -6.16
CA VAL A 14 -1.44 0.04 -5.01
C VAL A 14 -0.36 0.77 -4.21
N VAL A 15 0.53 1.52 -4.89
CA VAL A 15 1.59 2.30 -4.23
C VAL A 15 0.98 3.42 -3.38
N ALA A 16 -0.01 4.14 -3.92
CA ALA A 16 -0.68 5.20 -3.18
C ALA A 16 -1.36 4.67 -1.92
N VAL A 17 -2.09 3.56 -2.03
CA VAL A 17 -2.88 2.98 -0.93
C VAL A 17 -2.03 2.36 0.16
N LEU A 18 -0.98 1.66 -0.23
CA LEU A 18 -0.03 1.11 0.74
C LEU A 18 0.65 2.23 1.50
N SER A 19 1.05 3.30 0.81
CA SER A 19 1.70 4.41 1.49
C SER A 19 0.80 5.08 2.52
N THR A 20 -0.47 5.37 2.19
CA THR A 20 -1.41 6.00 3.12
C THR A 20 -1.79 5.08 4.27
N THR A 21 -2.02 3.80 3.98
CA THR A 21 -2.36 2.79 5.01
C THR A 21 -1.23 2.62 6.03
N LEU A 22 0.01 2.48 5.55
CA LEU A 22 1.17 2.29 6.42
C LEU A 22 1.55 3.58 7.15
N GLU A 23 1.40 4.74 6.54
CA GLU A 23 1.63 6.04 7.18
C GLU A 23 0.64 6.27 8.33
N ARG A 24 -0.67 6.05 8.10
CA ARG A 24 -1.70 6.13 9.15
C ARG A 24 -1.43 5.14 10.29
N LEU A 25 -1.03 3.91 9.97
CA LEU A 25 -0.69 2.90 10.97
C LEU A 25 0.51 3.32 11.83
N ALA A 26 1.57 3.82 11.18
CA ALA A 26 2.77 4.29 11.86
C ALA A 26 2.48 5.49 12.77
N GLU A 27 1.70 6.47 12.30
CA GLU A 27 1.30 7.64 13.09
C GLU A 27 0.45 7.27 14.31
N ARG A 28 -0.52 6.36 14.12
CA ARG A 28 -1.35 5.86 15.22
C ARG A 28 -0.51 5.15 16.27
N ASN A 29 0.49 4.38 15.85
CA ASN A 29 1.38 3.67 16.76
C ASN A 29 2.37 4.60 17.48
N ASN A 30 2.77 5.72 16.88
CA ASN A 30 3.60 6.73 17.56
C ASN A 30 2.86 7.41 18.72
N ALA A 31 1.54 7.58 18.62
CA ALA A 31 0.74 8.26 19.63
C ALA A 31 0.56 7.45 20.92
N VAL A 32 0.87 6.15 20.89
CA VAL A 32 0.80 5.28 22.05
C VAL A 32 2.11 5.40 22.81
N ASP A 33 2.12 6.16 23.91
CA ASP A 33 3.26 6.27 24.81
C ASP A 33 3.55 4.91 25.45
N ARG A 34 4.56 4.21 24.95
CA ARG A 34 4.95 2.87 25.41
C ARG A 34 6.21 2.94 26.25
N PRO A 35 6.28 2.18 27.36
CA PRO A 35 7.50 2.12 28.17
C PRO A 35 8.70 1.71 27.30
N LEU A 36 9.73 2.55 27.30
CA LEU A 36 11.03 2.37 26.63
C LEU A 36 11.65 0.97 26.83
N ALA A 37 11.26 0.24 27.88
CA ALA A 37 11.69 -1.14 28.16
C ALA A 37 11.25 -2.18 27.11
N LEU A 38 10.13 -1.96 26.39
CA LEU A 38 9.71 -2.82 25.26
C LEU A 38 10.46 -2.49 23.96
N HIS A 39 11.05 -1.30 23.85
CA HIS A 39 11.82 -0.87 22.69
C HIS A 39 13.21 -1.55 22.61
N HIS A 40 13.64 -2.25 23.67
CA HIS A 40 14.97 -2.85 23.81
C HIS A 40 15.11 -4.31 23.34
N ARG A 41 14.23 -4.76 22.45
CA ARG A 41 14.69 -5.61 21.35
C ARG A 41 14.64 -4.74 20.11
N ALA A 42 15.67 -3.90 19.94
CA ALA A 42 15.84 -3.05 18.78
C ALA A 42 15.75 -3.93 17.54
N SER A 43 14.55 -3.97 16.94
CA SER A 43 14.33 -4.58 15.65
C SER A 43 15.37 -4.02 14.69
N ALA A 44 16.01 -4.84 13.86
CA ALA A 44 16.99 -4.38 12.86
C ALA A 44 16.48 -3.19 12.03
N PHE A 45 15.15 -3.10 11.93
CA PHE A 45 14.39 -2.10 11.20
C PHE A 45 14.19 -0.78 11.94
N HIS A 46 14.55 -0.62 13.22
CA HIS A 46 14.34 0.65 13.92
C HIS A 46 15.50 1.63 13.66
N GLY A 47 15.19 2.78 13.04
CA GLY A 47 16.15 3.84 12.79
C GLY A 47 16.43 4.70 14.03
N LEU A 48 17.62 5.30 14.09
CA LEU A 48 18.00 6.25 15.16
C LEU A 48 17.22 7.56 15.09
N THR A 49 16.78 7.95 13.90
CA THR A 49 16.00 9.17 13.65
C THR A 49 14.88 8.88 12.66
N LYS A 50 13.77 9.60 12.80
CA LYS A 50 12.68 9.57 11.81
C LYS A 50 13.20 10.11 10.47
N PRO A 51 13.05 9.38 9.36
CA PRO A 51 13.41 9.89 8.03
C PRO A 51 12.62 11.16 7.67
N ALA A 52 13.29 12.12 7.02
CA ALA A 52 12.66 13.37 6.57
C ALA A 52 11.71 13.17 5.37
N ILE A 53 11.89 12.09 4.61
CA ILE A 53 11.02 11.72 3.49
C ILE A 53 9.74 11.03 4.02
N SER A 54 8.58 11.42 3.51
CA SER A 54 7.30 10.76 3.85
C SER A 54 7.27 9.31 3.35
N VAL A 55 6.36 8.51 3.92
CA VAL A 55 6.19 7.10 3.50
C VAL A 55 5.80 7.05 2.03
N ARG A 56 4.90 7.93 1.59
CA ARG A 56 4.47 8.06 0.20
C ARG A 56 5.60 8.38 -0.76
N SER A 57 6.35 9.45 -0.50
CA SER A 57 7.45 9.84 -1.38
C SER A 57 8.54 8.77 -1.43
N TYR A 58 8.76 8.04 -0.32
CA TYR A 58 9.70 6.94 -0.29
C TYR A 58 9.23 5.74 -1.12
N LEU A 59 7.96 5.34 -1.01
CA LEU A 59 7.43 4.22 -1.78
C LEU A 59 7.33 4.54 -3.28
N GLU A 60 6.97 5.77 -3.64
CA GLU A 60 7.02 6.27 -5.02
C GLU A 60 8.46 6.26 -5.57
N ARG A 61 9.45 6.63 -4.74
CA ARG A 61 10.87 6.53 -5.10
C ARG A 61 11.27 5.08 -5.38
N ILE A 62 10.88 4.14 -4.52
CA ILE A 62 11.14 2.72 -4.74
C ILE A 62 10.49 2.27 -6.05
N PHE A 63 9.24 2.65 -6.32
CA PHE A 63 8.56 2.31 -7.58
C PHE A 63 9.28 2.80 -8.82
N ARG A 64 9.69 4.07 -8.84
CA ARG A 64 10.37 4.67 -10.00
C ARG A 64 11.70 4.01 -10.33
N TYR A 65 12.41 3.49 -9.33
CA TYR A 65 13.78 2.98 -9.53
C TYR A 65 13.90 1.46 -9.43
N ALA A 66 13.00 0.77 -8.74
CA ALA A 66 13.07 -0.69 -8.57
C ALA A 66 12.73 -1.47 -9.85
N ASN A 67 11.98 -0.86 -10.77
CA ASN A 67 11.50 -1.48 -12.02
C ASN A 67 10.87 -2.87 -11.78
N CYS A 68 9.92 -2.94 -10.84
CA CYS A 68 9.28 -4.19 -10.44
C CYS A 68 7.78 -4.20 -10.70
N SER A 69 7.20 -5.39 -10.75
CA SER A 69 5.77 -5.55 -11.03
C SER A 69 4.90 -4.92 -9.92
N PRO A 70 3.73 -4.32 -10.22
CA PRO A 70 2.82 -3.81 -9.20
C PRO A 70 2.39 -4.87 -8.18
N SER A 71 2.36 -6.15 -8.58
CA SER A 71 2.07 -7.29 -7.71
C SER A 71 3.10 -7.45 -6.57
N CYS A 72 4.36 -7.09 -6.79
CA CYS A 72 5.40 -7.12 -5.76
C CYS A 72 5.07 -6.22 -4.56
N TYR A 73 4.30 -5.15 -4.76
CA TYR A 73 3.86 -4.28 -3.66
C TYR A 73 2.80 -4.94 -2.79
N VAL A 74 1.86 -5.68 -3.39
CA VAL A 74 0.87 -6.47 -2.63
C VAL A 74 1.58 -7.57 -1.85
N VAL A 75 2.51 -8.29 -2.50
CA VAL A 75 3.30 -9.35 -1.86
C VAL A 75 4.18 -8.80 -0.73
N ALA A 76 4.81 -7.64 -0.93
CA ALA A 76 5.58 -6.95 0.11
C ALA A 76 4.71 -6.62 1.34
N TYR A 77 3.46 -6.18 1.11
CA TYR A 77 2.52 -5.93 2.21
C TYR A 77 2.12 -7.22 2.95
N ILE A 78 1.89 -8.32 2.22
CA ILE A 78 1.66 -9.65 2.83
C ILE A 78 2.85 -10.07 3.69
N TYR A 79 4.08 -9.89 3.20
CA TYR A 79 5.28 -10.24 3.97
C TYR A 79 5.46 -9.39 5.22
N LEU A 80 5.16 -8.08 5.13
CA LEU A 80 5.19 -7.20 6.29
C LEU A 80 4.15 -7.63 7.34
N ASP A 81 2.93 -7.95 6.92
CA ASP A 81 1.88 -8.43 7.82
C ASP A 81 2.26 -9.76 8.50
N ARG A 82 2.81 -10.72 7.73
CA ARG A 82 3.36 -11.98 8.28
C ARG A 82 4.46 -11.73 9.32
N PHE A 83 5.38 -10.80 9.03
CA PHE A 83 6.44 -10.43 9.96
C PHE A 83 5.84 -9.90 11.27
N LEU A 84 4.96 -8.90 11.20
CA LEU A 84 4.37 -8.27 12.38
C LEU A 84 3.52 -9.24 13.20
N TRP A 85 2.79 -10.15 12.53
CA TRP A 85 2.02 -11.19 13.20
C TRP A 85 2.90 -12.16 14.00
N ARG A 86 4.08 -12.52 13.47
CA ARG A 86 5.02 -13.43 14.12
C ARG A 86 5.82 -12.77 15.26
N HIS A 87 5.93 -11.44 15.23
CA HIS A 87 6.70 -10.64 16.18
C HIS A 87 5.81 -9.61 16.89
N PRO A 88 4.94 -10.01 17.83
CA PRO A 88 3.97 -9.12 18.48
C PRO A 88 4.60 -8.01 19.34
N ALA A 89 5.91 -8.12 19.65
CA ALA A 89 6.67 -7.07 20.31
C ALA A 89 7.14 -5.96 19.36
N VAL A 90 7.09 -6.18 18.05
CA VAL A 90 7.47 -5.22 17.02
C VAL A 90 6.21 -4.52 16.50
N PHE A 91 6.23 -3.20 16.54
CA PHE A 91 5.14 -2.37 16.02
C PHE A 91 5.66 -1.51 14.88
N LEU A 92 4.88 -1.35 13.83
CA LEU A 92 5.21 -0.43 12.75
C LEU A 92 5.06 1.01 13.24
N ASP A 93 6.10 1.82 13.11
CA ASP A 93 6.15 3.21 13.56
C ASP A 93 6.92 4.09 12.55
N SER A 94 6.98 5.40 12.80
CA SER A 94 7.69 6.30 11.88
C SER A 94 9.22 6.12 11.85
N PHE A 95 9.81 5.34 12.75
CA PHE A 95 11.24 5.09 12.81
C PHE A 95 11.64 3.82 12.05
N ASN A 96 10.69 2.90 11.82
CA ASN A 96 10.97 1.63 11.17
C ASN A 96 10.28 1.39 9.83
N VAL A 97 9.19 2.11 9.53
CA VAL A 97 8.37 1.86 8.32
C VAL A 97 9.17 1.90 7.02
N HIS A 98 10.12 2.83 6.87
CA HIS A 98 10.95 2.93 5.66
C HIS A 98 11.86 1.72 5.47
N ARG A 99 12.50 1.25 6.54
CA ARG A 99 13.39 0.08 6.51
C ARG A 99 12.59 -1.20 6.22
N PHE A 100 11.39 -1.33 6.80
CA PHE A 100 10.48 -2.41 6.46
C PHE A 100 10.10 -2.36 4.98
N LEU A 101 9.69 -1.20 4.46
CA LEU A 101 9.26 -1.04 3.07
C LEU A 101 10.31 -1.45 2.04
N ILE A 102 11.54 -0.92 2.16
CA ILE A 102 12.58 -1.26 1.19
C ILE A 102 12.93 -2.75 1.22
N THR A 103 12.90 -3.35 2.41
CA THR A 103 13.27 -4.75 2.60
C THR A 103 12.17 -5.71 2.16
N SER A 104 10.91 -5.40 2.46
CA SER A 104 9.77 -6.19 2.03
C SER A 104 9.62 -6.15 0.50
N VAL A 105 9.84 -4.98 -0.12
CA VAL A 105 9.83 -4.86 -1.59
C VAL A 105 11.00 -5.62 -2.19
N LEU A 106 12.24 -5.46 -1.70
CA LEU A 106 13.39 -6.24 -2.19
C LEU A 106 13.11 -7.75 -2.16
N THR A 107 12.59 -8.24 -1.04
CA THR A 107 12.30 -9.67 -0.84
C THR A 107 11.22 -10.15 -1.81
N ALA A 108 10.15 -9.36 -1.99
CA ALA A 108 9.08 -9.67 -2.94
C ALA A 108 9.58 -9.71 -4.38
N VAL A 109 10.36 -8.71 -4.81
CA VAL A 109 10.90 -8.63 -6.17
C VAL A 109 11.81 -9.81 -6.48
N LYS A 110 12.72 -10.17 -5.56
CA LYS A 110 13.61 -11.34 -5.73
C LYS A 110 12.87 -12.67 -5.83
N PHE A 111 11.70 -12.78 -5.22
CA PHE A 111 10.91 -14.01 -5.21
C PHE A 111 9.94 -14.10 -6.39
N MET A 112 9.39 -12.97 -6.83
CA MET A 112 8.28 -12.91 -7.78
C MET A 112 8.72 -12.59 -9.22
N ASP A 113 9.71 -11.71 -9.40
CA ASP A 113 10.10 -11.22 -10.73
C ASP A 113 11.34 -11.99 -11.24
N ASP A 114 11.34 -12.39 -12.52
CA ASP A 114 12.47 -13.11 -13.14
C ASP A 114 13.72 -12.24 -13.33
N ILE A 115 13.52 -10.93 -13.51
CA ILE A 115 14.58 -9.94 -13.71
C ILE A 115 14.50 -8.94 -12.56
N TYR A 116 15.57 -8.87 -11.76
CA TYR A 116 15.64 -8.00 -10.60
C TYR A 116 17.04 -7.40 -10.39
N TYR A 117 17.09 -6.27 -9.69
CA TYR A 117 18.35 -5.65 -9.29
C TYR A 117 18.90 -6.24 -7.97
N ASN A 118 20.22 -6.19 -7.82
CA ASN A 118 20.90 -6.69 -6.62
C ASN A 118 20.74 -5.75 -5.41
N ASN A 119 21.20 -6.21 -4.23
CA ASN A 119 21.11 -5.46 -2.98
C ASN A 119 21.86 -4.13 -3.03
N ALA A 120 22.97 -4.04 -3.78
CA ALA A 120 23.73 -2.80 -3.88
C ALA A 120 22.92 -1.71 -4.59
N TYR A 121 22.11 -2.09 -5.56
CA TYR A 121 21.18 -1.18 -6.21
C TYR A 121 20.04 -0.78 -5.26
N PHE A 122 19.38 -1.74 -4.61
CA PHE A 122 18.30 -1.44 -3.65
C PHE A 122 18.79 -0.63 -2.44
N ALA A 123 20.03 -0.80 -2.00
CA ALA A 123 20.64 0.03 -0.96
C ALA A 123 20.72 1.50 -1.40
N LYS A 124 21.14 1.76 -2.65
CA LYS A 124 21.14 3.12 -3.24
C LYS A 124 19.73 3.68 -3.35
N VAL A 125 18.77 2.90 -3.86
CA VAL A 125 17.34 3.30 -3.93
C VAL A 125 16.75 3.52 -2.55
N GLY A 126 17.19 2.77 -1.54
CA GLY A 126 16.73 2.86 -0.16
C GLY A 126 17.40 3.99 0.63
N GLY A 127 18.55 4.51 0.16
CA GLY A 127 19.33 5.53 0.86
C GLY A 127 20.06 4.97 2.09
N ILE A 128 20.41 3.68 2.06
CA ILE A 128 21.10 2.98 3.14
C ILE A 128 22.38 2.33 2.62
N SER A 129 23.25 1.89 3.53
CA SER A 129 24.48 1.20 3.12
C SER A 129 24.16 -0.21 2.57
N LEU A 130 25.03 -0.74 1.70
CA LEU A 130 24.89 -2.14 1.23
C LEU A 130 24.93 -3.13 2.40
N MET A 131 25.84 -2.90 3.36
CA MET A 131 25.95 -3.75 4.55
C MET A 131 24.64 -3.81 5.32
N GLU A 132 23.99 -2.66 5.49
CA GLU A 132 22.71 -2.54 6.15
C GLU A 132 21.59 -3.20 5.36
N MET A 133 21.50 -2.98 4.04
CA MET A 133 20.51 -3.66 3.19
C MET A 133 20.64 -5.19 3.29
N ASN A 134 21.87 -5.71 3.26
CA ASN A 134 22.14 -7.15 3.42
C ASN A 134 21.69 -7.65 4.80
N TYR A 135 22.00 -6.89 5.86
CA TYR A 135 21.60 -7.25 7.22
C TYR A 135 20.08 -7.27 7.37
N LEU A 136 19.40 -6.23 6.89
CA LEU A 136 17.95 -6.11 6.93
C LEU A 136 17.28 -7.24 6.15
N GLU A 137 17.77 -7.58 4.95
CA GLU A 137 17.21 -8.68 4.15
C GLU A 137 17.28 -10.02 4.91
N VAL A 138 18.44 -10.33 5.49
CA VAL A 138 18.61 -11.58 6.25
C VAL A 138 17.68 -11.60 7.47
N ASP A 139 17.64 -10.51 8.25
CA ASP A 139 16.76 -10.41 9.43
C ASP A 139 15.27 -10.52 9.04
N PHE A 140 14.88 -9.91 7.91
CA PHE A 140 13.52 -9.99 7.38
C PHE A 140 13.13 -11.42 7.01
N LEU A 141 13.99 -12.13 6.27
CA LEU A 141 13.77 -13.50 5.83
C LEU A 141 13.61 -14.46 7.01
N PHE A 142 14.47 -14.34 8.04
CA PHE A 142 14.29 -15.09 9.29
C PHE A 142 13.02 -14.66 10.03
N GLY A 143 12.70 -13.36 10.01
CA GLY A 143 11.52 -12.81 10.65
C GLY A 143 10.21 -13.33 10.07
N VAL A 144 10.12 -13.52 8.75
CA VAL A 144 8.98 -14.17 8.07
C VAL A 144 9.08 -15.70 8.06
N GLY A 145 10.16 -16.28 8.60
CA GLY A 145 10.39 -17.72 8.64
C GLY A 145 10.53 -18.35 7.25
N PHE A 146 11.05 -17.61 6.26
CA PHE A 146 11.14 -18.02 4.85
C PHE A 146 9.81 -18.43 4.21
N GLU A 147 8.68 -18.09 4.81
CA GLU A 147 7.35 -18.33 4.24
C GLU A 147 7.04 -17.28 3.17
N LEU A 148 7.69 -17.41 2.00
CA LEU A 148 7.57 -16.46 0.88
C LEU A 148 6.49 -16.86 -0.13
N ASN A 149 6.05 -18.12 -0.12
CA ASN A 149 5.00 -18.57 -1.02
C ASN A 149 3.68 -17.84 -0.69
N VAL A 150 3.09 -17.19 -1.69
CA VAL A 150 1.79 -16.54 -1.61
C VAL A 150 0.87 -17.24 -2.60
N THR A 151 -0.19 -17.89 -2.09
CA THR A 151 -1.16 -18.53 -2.97
C THR A 151 -2.04 -17.47 -3.64
N PRO A 152 -2.61 -17.75 -4.83
CA PRO A 152 -3.53 -16.83 -5.49
C PRO A 152 -4.70 -16.41 -4.61
N VAL A 153 -5.21 -17.30 -3.76
CA VAL A 153 -6.30 -17.02 -2.82
C VAL A 153 -5.90 -15.95 -1.80
N ILE A 154 -4.70 -16.08 -1.20
CA ILE A 154 -4.19 -15.08 -0.26
C ILE A 154 -3.94 -13.76 -0.99
N PHE A 155 -3.29 -13.80 -2.16
CA PHE A 155 -3.04 -12.60 -2.96
C PHE A 155 -4.33 -11.83 -3.28
N SER A 156 -5.36 -12.52 -3.78
CA SER A 156 -6.67 -11.92 -4.06
C SER A 156 -7.33 -11.32 -2.83
N SER A 157 -7.24 -11.99 -1.67
CA SER A 157 -7.77 -11.47 -0.40
C SER A 157 -7.11 -10.15 0.01
N TYR A 158 -5.80 -10.03 -0.16
CA TYR A 158 -5.08 -8.79 0.14
C TYR A 158 -5.36 -7.70 -0.89
N CYS A 159 -5.50 -8.04 -2.18
CA CYS A 159 -5.98 -7.09 -3.19
C CYS A 159 -7.34 -6.50 -2.79
N SER A 160 -8.33 -7.34 -2.47
CA SER A 160 -9.65 -6.86 -2.03
C SER A 160 -9.59 -6.02 -0.75
N THR A 161 -8.69 -6.35 0.18
CA THR A 161 -8.49 -5.56 1.40
C THR A 161 -7.95 -4.17 1.07
N LEU A 162 -6.92 -4.08 0.22
CA LEU A 162 -6.35 -2.81 -0.21
C LEU A 162 -7.34 -1.99 -1.05
N GLU A 163 -8.10 -2.63 -1.94
CA GLU A 163 -9.18 -1.99 -2.68
C GLU A 163 -10.23 -1.39 -1.75
N ARG A 164 -10.60 -2.08 -0.67
CA ARG A 164 -11.54 -1.52 0.32
C ARG A 164 -10.99 -0.29 1.03
N GLU A 165 -9.73 -0.31 1.43
CA GLU A 165 -9.07 0.86 2.04
C GLU A 165 -9.09 2.07 1.09
N MET A 166 -9.01 1.85 -0.23
CA MET A 166 -9.16 2.91 -1.23
C MET A 166 -10.50 3.62 -1.18
N TYR A 167 -11.59 2.85 -1.07
CA TYR A 167 -12.93 3.42 -1.07
C TYR A 167 -13.20 4.24 0.19
N LEU A 168 -12.55 3.90 1.31
CA LEU A 168 -12.64 4.65 2.57
C LEU A 168 -11.83 5.96 2.52
N GLU A 169 -10.78 6.02 1.69
CA GLU A 169 -9.91 7.20 1.55
C GLU A 169 -10.32 8.17 0.43
N SER A 170 -11.26 7.80 -0.44
CA SER A 170 -11.77 8.75 -1.43
C SER A 170 -12.57 9.84 -0.72
N PRO A 171 -12.31 11.15 -0.95
CA PRO A 171 -13.31 12.15 -0.65
C PRO A 171 -14.56 11.76 -1.41
N ALA A 172 -15.69 11.65 -0.72
CA ALA A 172 -16.96 11.21 -1.28
C ALA A 172 -17.20 11.93 -2.61
N SER A 173 -17.20 11.21 -3.72
CA SER A 173 -17.94 11.67 -4.88
C SER A 173 -19.42 11.63 -4.50
N PRO A 174 -20.19 12.69 -4.77
CA PRO A 174 -21.62 12.66 -4.46
C PRO A 174 -22.24 11.50 -5.25
N PRO A 175 -23.19 10.75 -4.65
CA PRO A 175 -23.90 9.72 -5.38
C PRO A 175 -24.58 10.40 -6.56
N ARG A 176 -24.19 10.06 -7.78
CA ARG A 176 -24.97 10.39 -8.98
C ARG A 176 -26.25 9.57 -8.94
N LEU A 177 -27.22 10.02 -8.15
CA LEU A 177 -28.61 9.61 -8.26
C LEU A 177 -29.27 10.48 -9.32
N HIS A 178 -29.19 10.07 -10.58
CA HIS A 178 -30.32 10.23 -11.51
C HIS A 178 -30.17 9.33 -12.74
N GLY A 179 -30.53 8.06 -12.57
CA GLY A 179 -31.29 7.36 -13.59
C GLY A 179 -32.76 7.47 -13.18
N CYS A 180 -33.48 8.46 -13.71
CA CYS A 180 -34.94 8.47 -13.65
C CYS A 180 -35.44 7.90 -14.97
N LEU A 181 -35.74 6.61 -14.95
CA LEU A 181 -36.71 6.03 -15.87
C LEU A 181 -38.06 6.64 -15.50
N THR A 182 -38.63 7.48 -16.37
CA THR A 182 -40.06 7.73 -16.32
C THR A 182 -40.71 6.66 -17.19
N GLU A 183 -41.19 5.60 -16.54
CA GLU A 183 -42.25 4.77 -17.08
C GLU A 183 -43.57 5.56 -16.96
N GLU A 184 -44.28 5.63 -18.08
CA GLU A 184 -45.66 6.10 -18.18
C GLU A 184 -46.59 5.14 -17.42
N GLU A 185 -47.71 5.63 -16.89
CA GLU A 185 -48.96 4.88 -16.66
C GLU A 185 -50.08 5.83 -16.16
N PRO A 186 -51.39 5.46 -16.18
CA PRO A 186 -52.34 6.09 -17.11
C PRO A 186 -53.60 6.71 -16.45
N SER A 187 -54.37 7.38 -17.31
CA SER A 187 -55.85 7.53 -17.31
C SER A 187 -56.63 7.80 -16.01
N SER A 188 -57.29 8.96 -15.95
CA SER A 188 -58.57 9.09 -15.22
C SER A 188 -59.61 9.83 -16.07
N CYS A 189 -60.77 9.20 -16.24
CA CYS A 189 -61.97 9.71 -16.87
C CYS A 189 -62.94 10.27 -15.81
N GLN A 190 -63.91 11.11 -16.25
CA GLN A 190 -65.06 11.72 -15.53
C GLN A 190 -64.78 13.10 -14.88
N GLN A 191 -65.61 14.15 -14.97
CA GLN A 191 -66.95 14.32 -15.54
C GLN A 191 -67.30 15.84 -15.60
N LYS A 192 -68.03 16.22 -16.65
CA LYS A 192 -69.17 17.18 -16.73
C LYS A 192 -69.04 18.68 -16.34
N GLN A 193 -69.36 19.48 -17.38
CA GLN A 193 -70.41 20.52 -17.48
C GLN A 193 -70.09 22.02 -17.36
N GLN A 194 -70.31 22.69 -18.51
CA GLN A 194 -71.11 23.93 -18.72
C GLN A 194 -70.57 25.30 -18.24
N GLN A 195 -70.26 26.21 -19.17
CA GLN A 195 -71.18 27.24 -19.71
C GLN A 195 -70.51 28.16 -20.75
N LEU A 196 -71.30 28.62 -21.72
CA LEU A 196 -71.03 29.67 -22.71
C LEU A 196 -70.95 31.06 -22.05
N ALA A 197 -70.18 32.00 -22.62
CA ALA A 197 -70.67 33.33 -23.01
C ALA A 197 -69.56 34.19 -23.69
N VAL A 198 -69.88 34.59 -24.93
CA VAL A 198 -69.46 35.80 -25.69
C VAL A 198 -67.98 35.99 -26.02
#